data_AF-A0A931YAN9-F1
#
_entry.id   AF-A0A931YAN9-F1
#
_cell.length_a   1.000
_cell.length_b   1.000
_cell.length_c   1.000
_cell.angle_alpha   90.00
_cell.angle_beta   90.00
_cell.angle_gamma   90.00
#
_symmetry.space_group_name_H-M   'P 1'
#
loop_
_entity.id
_entity.type
_entity.pdbx_description
1 polymer ?
#
loop_
_entity_poly.entity_id
_entity_poly.type
_entity_poly.pdbx_seq_one_letter_code
_entity_poly.pdbx_strand_id
1 'polypeptide(L)' 'MTKEIFEKEIAMCRELSKKNGGKCNWGECEKCGVIPLLYKLGKGEIYEKTDEVKKLKRNILI' A
#
# COMPACT_ATOMS: atom_id res chain seq x y z
N MET A 1 15.15 0.50 -1.65
CA MET A 1 14.40 1.56 -2.38
C MET A 1 14.78 2.91 -1.79
N THR A 2 14.84 4.00 -2.56
CA THR A 2 15.07 5.33 -1.95
C THR A 2 13.79 5.80 -1.25
N LYS A 3 13.94 6.66 -0.24
CA LYS A 3 12.81 7.24 0.49
C LYS A 3 11.82 7.95 -0.45
N GLU A 4 12.35 8.70 -1.42
CA GLU A 4 11.55 9.43 -2.41
C GLU A 4 10.69 8.51 -3.28
N ILE A 5 11.25 7.40 -3.79
CA ILE A 5 10.50 6.41 -4.57
C ILE A 5 9.42 5.79 -3.70
N PHE A 6 9.74 5.39 -2.47
CA PHE A 6 8.76 4.82 -1.54
C PHE A 6 7.58 5.76 -1.30
N GLU A 7 7.85 7.03 -0.99
CA GLU A 7 6.82 8.03 -0.72
C GLU A 7 5.94 8.29 -1.95
N LYS A 8 6.54 8.35 -3.14
CA LYS A 8 5.82 8.51 -4.41
C LYS A 8 4.90 7.32 -4.71
N GLU A 9 5.38 6.09 -4.54
CA GLU A 9 4.58 4.87 -4.76
C GLU A 9 3.41 4.77 -3.78
N ILE A 10 3.64 5.10 -2.50
CA ILE A 10 2.57 5.14 -1.48
C ILE A 10 1.54 6.24 -1.80
N ALA A 11 2.00 7.42 -2.20
CA ALA A 11 1.11 8.52 -2.59
C ALA A 11 0.22 8.12 -3.78
N MET A 12 0.79 7.44 -4.78
CA MET A 12 0.04 6.95 -5.92
C MET A 12 -1.03 5.90 -5.53
N CYS A 13 -0.68 4.95 -4.64
CA CYS A 13 -1.65 3.97 -4.12
C CYS A 13 -2.83 4.66 -3.43
N ARG A 14 -2.55 5.66 -2.59
CA ARG A 14 -3.56 6.44 -1.88
C ARG A 14 -4.45 7.22 -2.83
N GLU A 15 -3.87 7.93 -3.80
CA GLU A 15 -4.62 8.73 -4.76
C GLU A 15 -5.56 7.87 -5.63
N LEU A 16 -5.04 6.78 -6.20
CA LEU A 16 -5.83 5.89 -7.06
C LEU A 16 -6.95 5.20 -6.29
N SER A 17 -6.65 4.72 -5.08
CA SER A 17 -7.67 4.15 -4.19
C SER A 17 -8.79 5.14 -3.91
N LYS A 18 -8.45 6.39 -3.55
CA LYS A 18 -9.44 7.44 -3.28
C LYS A 18 -10.26 7.79 -4.52
N LYS A 19 -9.60 7.99 -5.66
CA LYS A 19 -10.25 8.41 -6.92
C LYS A 19 -11.21 7.36 -7.47
N ASN A 20 -10.88 6.08 -7.29
CA ASN A 20 -11.63 4.99 -7.92
C ASN A 20 -12.49 4.18 -6.95
N GLY A 21 -12.57 4.56 -5.66
CA GLY A 21 -13.37 3.85 -4.66
C GLY A 21 -12.77 2.51 -4.24
N GLY A 22 -11.50 2.50 -3.84
CA GLY A 22 -10.81 1.32 -3.30
C GLY A 22 -10.20 0.39 -4.35
N LYS A 23 -9.96 0.88 -5.57
CA LYS A 23 -9.38 0.10 -6.68
C LYS A 23 -8.38 0.90 -7.50
N CYS A 24 -7.60 0.21 -8.33
CA CYS A 24 -6.79 0.81 -9.38
C CYS A 24 -6.77 -0.10 -10.61
N ASN A 25 -5.95 0.22 -11.61
CA ASN A 25 -5.84 -0.58 -12.84
C ASN A 25 -5.37 -2.03 -12.60
N TRP A 26 -4.89 -2.33 -11.39
CA TRP A 26 -4.33 -3.62 -11.01
C TRP A 26 -5.29 -4.44 -10.12
N GLY A 27 -6.49 -3.92 -9.84
CA GLY A 27 -7.53 -4.60 -9.06
C GLY A 27 -7.94 -3.86 -7.78
N GLU A 28 -8.45 -4.63 -6.81
CA GLU A 28 -8.98 -4.14 -5.54
C GLU A 28 -7.87 -3.95 -4.50
N CYS A 29 -7.84 -2.78 -3.84
CA CYS A 29 -6.82 -2.46 -2.84
C CYS A 29 -6.86 -3.39 -1.62
N GLU A 30 -8.04 -3.90 -1.26
CA GLU A 30 -8.20 -4.85 -0.15
C GLU A 30 -7.42 -6.14 -0.39
N LYS A 31 -7.41 -6.64 -1.63
CA LYS A 31 -6.74 -7.89 -2.03
C LYS A 31 -5.29 -7.67 -2.50
N CYS A 32 -4.84 -6.42 -2.61
CA CYS A 32 -3.54 -6.05 -3.18
C CYS A 32 -2.34 -6.34 -2.25
N GLY A 33 -1.27 -6.97 -2.77
CA GLY A 33 -0.04 -7.23 -2.02
C GLY A 33 1.02 -6.11 -2.06
N VAL A 34 0.77 -5.04 -2.83
CA VAL A 34 1.78 -4.01 -3.13
C VAL A 34 2.17 -3.20 -1.89
N ILE A 35 1.21 -2.77 -1.05
CA ILE A 35 1.52 -1.95 0.13
C ILE A 35 2.48 -2.66 1.11
N PRO A 36 2.24 -3.91 1.55
CA PRO A 36 3.21 -4.65 2.36
C PRO A 36 4.57 -4.81 1.68
N LEU A 37 4.59 -5.05 0.37
CA LEU A 37 5.84 -5.17 -0.39
C LEU A 37 6.64 -3.85 -0.40
N LEU A 38 5.97 -2.71 -0.61
CA LEU A 38 6.61 -1.40 -0.58
C LEU A 38 7.23 -1.11 0.80
N TYR A 39 6.57 -1.49 1.88
CA TYR A 39 7.11 -1.35 3.24
C TYR A 39 8.34 -2.22 3.47
N LYS A 40 8.32 -3.47 2.98
CA LYS A 40 9.49 -4.35 3.02
C LYS A 40 10.67 -3.74 2.25
N LEU A 41 10.44 -3.22 1.05
CA LEU A 41 11.51 -2.69 0.17
C LEU A 41 11.99 -1.28 0.56
N GLY A 42 11.12 -0.47 1.16
CA GLY A 42 11.36 0.93 1.50
C GLY A 42 11.80 1.15 2.94
N LYS A 43 11.25 0.39 3.88
CA LYS A 43 11.51 0.52 5.33
C LYS A 43 12.15 -0.70 5.97
N GLY A 44 12.22 -1.83 5.26
CA GLY A 44 12.65 -3.10 5.84
C GLY A 44 11.61 -3.76 6.75
N GLU A 45 10.39 -3.22 6.80
CA GLU A 45 9.31 -3.70 7.66
C GLU A 45 8.53 -4.82 6.97
N ILE A 46 8.35 -5.95 7.66
CA ILE A 46 7.65 -7.13 7.14
C ILE A 46 6.32 -7.29 7.87
N TYR A 47 5.24 -7.40 7.10
CA TYR A 47 3.89 -7.64 7.58
C TYR A 47 3.34 -8.90 6.95
N GLU A 48 3.23 -9.97 7.73
CA GLU A 48 2.81 -11.30 7.25
C GLU A 48 1.45 -11.71 7.79
N LYS A 49 1.06 -11.22 8.97
CA LYS A 49 -0.24 -11.56 9.54
C LYS A 49 -1.34 -10.80 8.82
N THR A 50 -2.44 -11.48 8.53
CA THR A 50 -3.59 -10.90 7.83
C THR A 50 -4.10 -9.62 8.49
N ASP A 51 -4.15 -9.57 9.83
CA ASP A 51 -4.65 -8.40 10.56
C ASP A 51 -3.67 -7.22 10.52
N GLU A 52 -2.36 -7.50 10.53
CA GLU A 52 -1.32 -6.47 10.38
C GLU A 52 -1.39 -5.84 8.99
N VAL A 53 -1.53 -6.67 7.94
CA VAL A 53 -1.70 -6.21 6.56
C VAL A 53 -2.97 -5.38 6.42
N LYS A 54 -4.10 -5.83 7.00
CA LYS A 54 -5.36 -5.09 6.98
C LYS A 54 -5.22 -3.73 7.67
N LYS A 55 -4.60 -3.68 8.85
CA LYS A 55 -4.37 -2.43 9.60
C LYS A 55 -3.45 -1.47 8.84
N LEU A 56 -2.36 -1.97 8.25
CA LEU A 56 -1.45 -1.20 7.43
C LEU A 56 -2.17 -0.55 6.24
N LYS A 57 -2.94 -1.35 5.48
CA LYS A 57 -3.72 -0.86 4.34
C LYS A 57 -4.71 0.22 4.74
N ARG A 58 -5.44 0.03 5.85
CA ARG A 58 -6.39 1.04 6.37
C ARG A 58 -5.70 2.35 6.68
N ASN A 59 -4.55 2.33 7.37
CA ASN A 59 -3.81 3.55 7.72
C ASN A 59 -3.27 4.34 6.51
N ILE A 60 -3.12 3.68 5.36
CA ILE A 60 -2.54 4.29 4.16
C ILE A 60 -3.63 4.77 3.19
N LEU A 61 -4.70 4.00 3.06
CA LEU A 61 -5.73 4.17 2.03
C LEU A 61 -7.02 4.85 2.52
N ILE A 62 -7.29 4.86 3.83
CA ILE A 62 -8.40 5.57 4.48
C ILE A 62 -7.86 6.89 5.04
#